data_AF-A0A2V7X0W9-F1
#
_entry.id   AF-A0A2V7X0W9-F1
#
_cell.length_a   1.000
_cell.length_b   1.000
_cell.length_c   1.000
_cell.angle_alpha   90.00
_cell.angle_beta   90.00
_cell.angle_gamma   90.00
#
_symmetry.space_group_name_H-M   'P 1'
#
loop_
_entity.id
_entity.type
_entity.pdbx_description
1 polymer ?
#
loop_
_entity_poly.entity_id
_entity_poly.type
_entity_poly.pdbx_seq_one_letter_code
_entity_poly.pdbx_strand_id
1 'polypeptide(L)' 'RQMFLNHLVHHRAQLGVYLRLNDTPLPATYGPSADDTMGF' A
#
# COMPACT_ATOMS: atom_id res chain seq x y z
N ARG A 1 -17.76 0.21 14.86
CA ARG A 1 -16.58 -0.69 14.80
C ARG A 1 -15.96 -0.75 13.40
N GLN A 2 -16.76 -0.78 12.32
CA GLN A 2 -16.26 -0.86 10.94
C GLN A 2 -15.61 0.44 10.41
N MET A 3 -16.01 1.62 10.91
CA MET A 3 -15.50 2.91 10.46
C MET A 3 -13.98 3.04 10.60
N PHE A 4 -13.41 2.64 11.73
CA PHE A 4 -11.96 2.72 11.98
C PHE A 4 -11.15 1.84 11.03
N LEU A 5 -11.60 0.62 10.76
CA LEU A 5 -10.93 -0.29 9.83
C LEU A 5 -11.04 0.22 8.39
N ASN A 6 -12.21 0.71 7.98
CA ASN A 6 -12.39 1.32 6.65
C ASN A 6 -11.54 2.59 6.47
N HIS A 7 -11.43 3.40 7.51
CA HIS A 7 -10.63 4.63 7.51
C HIS A 7 -9.14 4.34 7.34
N LEU A 8 -8.61 3.35 8.06
CA LEU A 8 -7.21 2.91 7.93
C LEU A 8 -6.91 2.38 6.52
N VAL A 9 -7.81 1.59 5.93
CA VAL A 9 -7.64 1.07 4.56
C VAL A 9 -7.70 2.20 3.53
N HIS A 10 -8.57 3.20 3.73
CA HIS A 10 -8.69 4.37 2.84
C HIS A 10 -7.42 5.22 2.84
N HIS A 11 -6.89 5.59 4.01
CA HIS A 11 -5.65 6.38 4.09
C HIS A 11 -4.41 5.62 3.61
N ARG A 12 -4.37 4.31 3.84
CA ARG A 12 -3.33 3.43 3.26
C ARG A 12 -3.35 3.49 1.73
N ALA A 13 -4.52 3.42 1.10
CA ALA A 13 -4.63 3.50 -0.35
C ALA A 13 -4.22 4.89 -0.88
N GLN A 14 -4.57 5.96 -0.18
CA GLN A 14 -4.14 7.33 -0.52
C GLN A 14 -2.62 7.50 -0.49
N LEU A 15 -1.96 7.03 0.59
CA LEU A 15 -0.50 7.01 0.67
C LEU A 15 0.11 6.11 -0.42
N GLY A 16 -0.57 5.00 -0.73
CA GLY A 16 -0.26 4.12 -1.84
C GLY A 16 -0.09 4.85 -3.18
N VAL A 17 -1.11 5.62 -3.56
CA VAL A 17 -1.10 6.42 -4.79
C VAL A 17 -0.01 7.50 -4.75
N TYR A 18 0.19 8.16 -3.62
CA TYR A 18 1.23 9.17 -3.47
C TYR A 18 2.64 8.61 -3.71
N LEU A 19 2.96 7.44 -3.15
CA LEU A 19 4.26 6.79 -3.38
C LEU A 19 4.40 6.34 -4.84
N ARG A 20 3.33 5.82 -5.46
CA ARG A 20 3.29 5.45 -6.89
C ARG A 20 3.54 6.65 -7.82
N LEU A 21 2.99 7.82 -7.49
CA LEU A 21 3.21 9.06 -8.24
C LEU A 21 4.62 9.64 -8.09
N ASN A 22 5.31 9.31 -7.00
CA ASN A 22 6.69 9.74 -6.73
C ASN A 22 7.72 8.64 -7.08
N ASP A 23 7.36 7.67 -7.93
CA ASP A 23 8.19 6.53 -8.35
C ASP A 23 8.88 5.79 -7.17
N THR A 24 8.29 5.87 -5.98
CA THR A 24 8.84 5.27 -4.76
C THR A 24 8.14 3.93 -4.52
N PRO A 25 8.89 2.84 -4.29
CA PRO A 25 8.31 1.52 -4.14
C PRO A 25 7.33 1.48 -2.96
N LEU A 26 6.17 0.85 -3.17
CA LEU A 26 5.20 0.70 -2.09
C LEU A 26 5.73 -0.31 -1.06
N PRO A 27 5.68 -0.01 0.26
CA PRO A 27 6.05 -0.98 1.27
C PRO A 27 5.11 -2.19 1.24
N ALA A 28 5.68 -3.38 1.04
CA ALA A 28 5.02 -4.69 1.09
C ALA A 28 4.38 -4.93 2.47
N THR A 29 3.07 -4.69 2.62
CA THR A 29 2.41 -4.77 3.95
C THR A 29 1.62 -6.05 4.21
N TYR A 30 1.24 -6.80 3.16
CA TYR A 30 0.50 -8.07 3.30
C TYR A 30 1.04 -9.17 2.36
N GLY A 31 2.25 -8.99 1.86
CA GLY A 31 2.83 -9.76 0.76
C GLY A 31 3.71 -8.86 -0.10
N PRO A 32 4.51 -9.43 -1.01
CA PRO A 32 5.39 -8.66 -1.88
C PRO A 32 4.56 -7.62 -2.62
N SER A 33 4.97 -6.36 -2.47
CA SER A 33 4.42 -5.27 -3.27
C SER A 33 4.66 -5.59 -4.74
N ALA A 34 3.88 -5.05 -5.68
CA ALA A 34 4.12 -5.28 -7.11
C ALA A 34 5.54 -4.87 -7.56
N ASP A 35 6.21 -4.02 -6.78
CA ASP A 35 7.59 -3.56 -6.98
C ASP A 35 8.64 -4.44 -6.28
N ASP A 36 8.21 -5.37 -5.42
CA ASP A 36 9.02 -6.40 -4.77
C ASP A 36 8.89 -7.65 -5.63
N THR A 37 9.88 -7.88 -6.50
CA THR A 37 9.93 -9.10 -7.32
C THR A 37 9.69 -10.31 -6.42
N MET A 38 8.57 -11.02 -6.60
CA MET A 38 8.39 -12.36 -6.04
C MET A 38 9.55 -13.22 -6.53
N GLY A 39 10.62 -13.28 -5.73
CA GLY A 39 11.83 -14.06 -5.99
C GLY A 39 11.57 -15.54 -5.80
N PHE A 40 10.75 -16.12 -6.67
CA PHE A 40 10.68 -17.55 -6.96
C PHE A 40 10.75 -17.74 -8.48
#